data_AF-A0A4R4IND8-F1
#
_entry.id   AF-A0A4R4IND8-F1
#
_cell.length_a   1.000
_cell.length_b   1.000
_cell.length_c   1.000
_cell.angle_alpha   90.00
_cell.angle_beta   90.00
_cell.angle_gamma   90.00
#
_symmetry.space_group_name_H-M   'P 1'
#
loop_
_entity.id
_entity.type
_entity.pdbx_description
1 polymer ?
#
loop_
_entity_poly.entity_id
_entity_poly.type
_entity_poly.pdbx_seq_one_letter_code
_entity_poly.pdbx_strand_id
1 'polypeptide(L)'
;MKIARCPICHSDWHLDALCEDDASRQLLKILAELPGSCARHLVAYIGLFRREKQNLSNSRALKLAEEVLALYTPGRVLAHALSETVERIREKRAQGDTKPLSNHNYLKT
;
A
#
# COMPACT_ATOMS: atom_id res chain seq x y z
N MET A 1 8.23 -0.58 -20.51
CA MET A 1 7.13 -0.71 -19.53
C MET A 1 6.04 0.29 -19.90
N LYS A 2 4.78 -0.11 -20.00
CA LYS A 2 3.65 0.82 -20.17
C LYS A 2 3.06 1.09 -18.78
N ILE A 3 2.87 2.35 -18.41
CA ILE A 3 2.38 2.70 -17.06
C ILE A 3 0.99 2.10 -16.78
N ALA A 4 0.15 2.03 -17.81
CA ALA A 4 -1.23 1.59 -17.72
C ALA A 4 -1.44 0.12 -18.16
N ARG A 5 -0.41 -0.74 -17.99
CA ARG A 5 -0.51 -2.18 -18.24
C ARG A 5 -0.01 -2.96 -17.05
N CYS A 6 -0.85 -3.85 -16.51
CA CYS A 6 -0.49 -4.65 -15.34
C CYS A 6 0.64 -5.64 -15.69
N PRO A 7 1.76 -5.69 -14.95
CA PRO A 7 2.83 -6.64 -15.22
C PRO A 7 2.51 -8.07 -14.76
N ILE A 8 1.41 -8.27 -14.02
CA ILE A 8 1.01 -9.58 -13.47
C ILE A 8 -0.01 -10.27 -14.37
N CYS A 9 -1.11 -9.58 -14.72
CA CYS A 9 -2.18 -10.16 -15.55
C CYS A 9 -2.23 -9.62 -16.98
N HIS A 10 -1.33 -8.70 -17.34
CA HIS A 10 -1.22 -8.07 -18.66
C HIS A 10 -2.43 -7.27 -19.16
N SER A 11 -3.48 -7.12 -18.35
CA SER A 11 -4.62 -6.25 -18.62
C SER A 11 -4.17 -4.80 -18.78
N ASP A 12 -4.68 -4.15 -19.82
CA ASP A 12 -4.57 -2.71 -20.01
C ASP A 12 -5.65 -2.01 -19.18
N TRP A 13 -5.33 -0.82 -18.66
CA TRP A 13 -6.25 0.06 -17.94
C TRP A 13 -6.03 1.50 -18.38
N HIS A 14 -6.97 2.38 -18.08
CA HIS A 14 -6.86 3.79 -18.38
C HIS A 14 -6.59 4.60 -17.11
N LEU A 15 -5.67 5.57 -17.18
CA LEU A 15 -5.22 6.33 -16.02
C LEU A 15 -6.30 7.30 -15.51
N ASP A 16 -7.11 7.85 -16.40
CA ASP A 16 -8.30 8.64 -16.09
C ASP A 16 -9.33 7.81 -15.32
N ALA A 17 -9.59 6.57 -15.73
CA ALA A 17 -10.47 5.64 -15.01
C ALA A 17 -9.98 5.38 -13.57
N LEU A 18 -8.66 5.34 -13.34
CA LEU A 18 -8.11 5.24 -11.98
C LEU A 18 -8.41 6.49 -11.14
N CYS A 19 -8.57 7.66 -11.76
CA CYS A 19 -8.82 8.95 -11.12
C CYS A 19 -10.30 9.35 -11.04
N GLU A 20 -11.24 8.52 -11.50
CA GLU A 20 -12.68 8.86 -11.48
C GLU A 20 -13.22 8.93 -10.05
N ASP A 21 -12.80 8.00 -9.20
CA ASP A 21 -13.20 7.94 -7.79
C ASP A 21 -12.46 8.98 -6.94
N ASP A 22 -13.14 9.53 -5.94
CA ASP A 22 -12.55 10.57 -5.11
C ASP A 22 -11.46 10.02 -4.19
N ALA A 23 -11.69 8.83 -3.62
CA ALA A 23 -10.73 8.22 -2.72
C ALA A 23 -9.43 7.82 -3.43
N SER A 24 -9.50 7.39 -4.70
CA SER A 24 -8.30 7.12 -5.49
C SER A 24 -7.51 8.39 -5.81
N ARG A 25 -8.17 9.50 -6.17
CA ARG A 25 -7.48 10.79 -6.38
C ARG A 25 -6.76 11.27 -5.14
N GLN A 26 -7.42 11.21 -3.99
CA GLN A 26 -6.82 11.59 -2.71
C GLN A 26 -5.63 10.69 -2.35
N LEU A 27 -5.78 9.37 -2.54
CA LEU A 27 -4.68 8.44 -2.31
C LEU A 27 -3.49 8.73 -3.24
N LEU A 28 -3.73 8.96 -4.53
CA LEU A 28 -2.68 9.30 -5.49
C LEU A 28 -1.98 10.61 -5.13
N LYS A 29 -2.72 11.63 -4.66
CA LYS A 29 -2.15 12.87 -4.15
C LYS A 29 -1.22 12.62 -2.97
N ILE A 30 -1.67 11.86 -1.96
CA ILE A 30 -0.83 11.47 -0.81
C ILE A 30 0.45 10.80 -1.30
N LEU A 31 0.35 9.82 -2.19
CA LEU A 31 1.51 9.08 -2.69
C LEU A 31 2.49 9.97 -3.46
N ALA A 32 2.01 10.97 -4.19
CA ALA A 32 2.84 11.92 -4.93
C ALA A 32 3.60 12.90 -4.01
N GLU A 33 3.04 13.24 -2.85
CA GLU A 33 3.62 14.20 -1.90
C GLU A 33 4.61 13.56 -0.90
N LEU A 34 4.63 12.23 -0.78
CA LEU A 34 5.52 11.53 0.14
C LEU A 34 7.00 11.61 -0.26
N PRO A 35 7.92 11.85 0.70
CA PRO A 35 9.34 12.02 0.40
C PRO A 35 10.04 10.69 0.05
N GLY A 36 11.00 10.77 -0.87
CA GLY A 36 11.92 9.67 -1.20
C GLY A 36 11.19 8.38 -1.58
N SER A 37 11.54 7.27 -0.94
CA SER A 37 10.96 5.96 -1.22
C SER A 37 9.72 5.65 -0.37
N CYS A 38 9.23 6.59 0.45
CA CYS A 38 8.15 6.34 1.41
C CYS A 38 6.85 5.90 0.71
N ALA A 39 6.51 6.50 -0.43
CA ALA A 39 5.33 6.11 -1.22
C ALA A 39 5.35 4.63 -1.63
N ARG A 40 6.49 4.14 -2.14
CA ARG A 40 6.65 2.75 -2.56
C ARG A 40 6.43 1.78 -1.39
N HIS A 41 7.01 2.08 -0.23
CA HIS A 41 6.91 1.23 0.95
C HIS A 41 5.51 1.28 1.55
N LEU A 42 4.85 2.44 1.54
CA LEU A 42 3.47 2.57 1.99
C LEU A 42 2.51 1.74 1.13
N VAL A 43 2.64 1.80 -0.20
CA VAL A 43 1.83 0.98 -1.13
C VAL A 43 2.04 -0.51 -0.87
N ALA A 44 3.28 -0.96 -0.69
CA ALA A 44 3.58 -2.35 -0.38
C ALA A 44 2.98 -2.79 0.96
N TYR A 45 3.05 -1.92 1.97
CA TYR A 45 2.53 -2.18 3.31
C TYR A 45 1.00 -2.27 3.34
N ILE A 46 0.27 -1.31 2.74
CA ILE A 46 -1.20 -1.38 2.69
C ILE A 46 -1.67 -2.61 1.91
N GLY A 47 -0.89 -3.07 0.93
CA GLY A 47 -1.12 -4.34 0.22
C GLY A 47 -1.16 -5.57 1.14
N LEU A 48 -0.56 -5.52 2.33
CA LEU A 48 -0.63 -6.62 3.31
C LEU A 48 -2.03 -6.79 3.93
N PHE A 49 -2.89 -5.79 3.85
CA PHE A 49 -4.29 -5.86 4.30
C PHE A 49 -5.24 -6.50 3.28
N ARG A 50 -4.74 -6.75 2.05
CA ARG A 50 -5.51 -7.38 0.99
C ARG A 50 -5.83 -8.83 1.34
N ARG A 51 -7.09 -9.25 1.10
CA ARG A 51 -7.51 -10.67 1.16
C ARG A 51 -7.07 -11.39 -0.11
N GLU A 52 -6.82 -12.69 -0.01
CA GLU A 52 -6.34 -13.51 -1.14
C GLU A 52 -7.16 -13.32 -2.43
N LYS A 53 -8.50 -13.33 -2.32
CA LYS A 53 -9.42 -13.26 -3.47
C LYS A 53 -9.97 -11.89 -3.78
N GLN A 54 -9.63 -10.84 -3.02
CA GLN A 54 -10.25 -9.52 -3.16
C GLN A 54 -9.21 -8.40 -3.07
N ASN A 55 -9.30 -7.46 -4.01
CA ASN A 55 -8.54 -6.20 -3.94
C ASN A 55 -9.10 -5.31 -2.83
N LEU A 56 -8.27 -4.36 -2.37
CA LEU A 56 -8.76 -3.28 -1.52
C LEU A 56 -9.67 -2.38 -2.35
N SER A 57 -10.77 -1.91 -1.76
CA SER A 57 -11.48 -0.77 -2.32
C SER A 57 -10.63 0.50 -2.20
N ASN A 58 -10.84 1.48 -3.08
CA ASN A 58 -10.12 2.76 -3.03
C ASN A 58 -10.27 3.44 -1.66
N SER A 59 -11.50 3.50 -1.12
CA SER A 59 -11.76 4.08 0.20
C SER A 59 -11.02 3.34 1.32
N ARG A 60 -10.89 2.00 1.23
CA ARG A 60 -10.13 1.23 2.23
C ARG A 60 -8.62 1.50 2.10
N ALA A 61 -8.10 1.58 0.89
CA ALA A 61 -6.69 1.89 0.64
C ALA A 61 -6.33 3.31 1.13
N LEU A 62 -7.16 4.31 0.84
CA LEU A 62 -7.02 5.67 1.35
C LEU A 62 -7.01 5.70 2.87
N LYS A 63 -8.02 5.11 3.51
CA LYS A 63 -8.12 5.06 4.97
C LYS A 63 -6.89 4.46 5.63
N LEU A 64 -6.37 3.34 5.09
CA LEU A 64 -5.15 2.70 5.61
C LEU A 64 -3.92 3.60 5.47
N ALA A 65 -3.80 4.36 4.38
CA ALA A 65 -2.71 5.30 4.19
C ALA A 65 -2.81 6.46 5.22
N GLU A 66 -3.99 7.05 5.38
CA GLU A 66 -4.23 8.13 6.35
C GLU A 66 -4.00 7.66 7.79
N GLU A 67 -4.45 6.46 8.16
CA GLU A 67 -4.21 5.87 9.49
C GLU A 67 -2.72 5.74 9.79
N VAL A 68 -1.89 5.33 8.83
CA VAL A 68 -0.42 5.26 9.01
C VAL A 68 0.18 6.65 9.16
N LEU A 69 -0.23 7.61 8.34
CA LEU A 69 0.33 8.96 8.33
C LEU A 69 -0.13 9.81 9.52
N ALA A 70 -1.27 9.47 10.12
CA ALA A 70 -1.70 10.04 11.39
C ALA A 70 -0.84 9.55 12.58
N LEU A 71 -0.28 8.34 12.48
CA LEU A 71 0.56 7.75 13.52
C LEU A 71 2.04 8.12 13.39
N TYR A 72 2.52 8.34 12.17
CA TYR A 72 3.94 8.50 11.90
C TYR A 72 4.22 9.58 10.86
N THR A 73 5.20 10.44 11.16
CA THR A 73 5.68 11.45 10.21
C THR A 73 6.37 10.79 9.02
N PRO A 74 6.05 11.18 7.77
CA PRO A 74 6.76 10.70 6.59
C PRO A 74 8.25 10.99 6.64
N GLY A 75 9.08 10.00 6.32
CA GLY A 75 10.53 10.18 6.28
C GLY A 75 11.27 8.86 6.18
N ARG A 76 12.59 8.91 6.36
CA ARG A 76 13.45 7.71 6.26
C ARG A 76 13.10 6.64 7.30
N VAL A 77 12.75 7.05 8.53
CA VAL A 77 12.39 6.13 9.62
C VAL A 77 11.12 5.36 9.28
N LEU A 78 10.06 6.06 8.89
CA LEU A 78 8.81 5.41 8.48
C LEU A 78 9.02 4.50 7.25
N ALA A 79 9.76 4.97 6.25
CA ALA A 79 10.05 4.17 5.06
C ALA A 79 10.78 2.86 5.41
N HIS A 80 11.77 2.92 6.32
CA HIS A 80 12.46 1.74 6.82
C HIS A 80 11.52 0.78 7.55
N ALA A 81 10.74 1.28 8.51
CA ALA A 81 9.81 0.47 9.30
C ALA A 81 8.75 -0.24 8.43
N LEU A 82 8.21 0.47 7.43
CA LEU A 82 7.30 -0.11 6.43
C LEU A 82 7.98 -1.21 5.63
N SER A 83 9.21 -0.97 5.15
CA SER A 83 9.98 -1.96 4.37
C SER A 83 10.25 -3.23 5.17
N GLU A 84 10.79 -3.08 6.38
CA GLU A 84 11.13 -4.20 7.26
C GLU A 84 9.88 -5.02 7.62
N THR A 85 8.76 -4.34 7.89
CA THR A 85 7.49 -5.01 8.16
C THR A 85 6.99 -5.81 6.96
N VAL A 86 7.10 -5.25 5.75
CA VAL A 86 6.71 -5.94 4.52
C VAL A 86 7.52 -7.21 4.31
N GLU A 87 8.85 -7.15 4.44
CA GLU A 87 9.71 -8.32 4.26
C GLU A 87 9.43 -9.39 5.32
N ARG A 88 9.34 -9.01 6.60
CA ARG A 88 8.99 -9.94 7.70
C ARG A 88 7.64 -10.64 7.48
N ILE A 89 6.63 -9.92 6.98
CA ILE A 89 5.31 -10.53 6.71
C ILE A 89 5.34 -11.40 5.45
N ARG A 90 6.12 -11.05 4.43
CA ARG A 90 6.32 -11.90 3.25
C ARG A 90 6.99 -13.22 3.59
N GLU A 91 8.00 -13.21 4.45
CA GLU A 91 8.65 -14.43 4.95
C GLU A 91 7.66 -15.33 5.70
N LYS A 92 6.85 -14.77 6.60
CA LYS A 92 5.79 -15.52 7.29
C LYS A 92 4.75 -16.11 6.34
N ARG A 93 4.38 -15.36 5.29
CA ARG A 93 3.47 -15.84 4.24
C ARG A 93 4.06 -16.98 3.42
N ALA A 94 5.37 -16.92 3.13
CA ALA A 94 6.08 -18.02 2.48
C ALA A 94 6.07 -19.30 3.34
N GLN A 95 5.97 -19.17 4.66
CA GLN A 95 5.83 -20.28 5.61
C GLN A 95 4.36 -20.71 5.86
N GLY A 96 3.39 -20.08 5.18
CA GLY A 96 1.97 -20.46 5.22
C GLY A 96 1.04 -19.54 6.03
N ASP A 97 1.55 -18.50 6.69
CA ASP A 97 0.70 -17.52 7.39
C ASP A 97 0.15 -16.47 6.41
N THR A 98 -0.90 -16.83 5.68
CA THR A 98 -1.51 -16.02 4.63
C THR A 98 -2.54 -15.01 5.13
N LYS A 99 -2.64 -14.82 6.46
CA LYS A 99 -3.66 -13.94 7.02
C LYS A 99 -3.42 -12.47 6.62
N PRO A 100 -4.47 -11.74 6.22
CA PRO A 100 -4.39 -10.30 6.05
C PRO A 100 -4.13 -9.62 7.39
N LEU A 101 -3.43 -8.48 7.35
CA LEU A 101 -3.31 -7.64 8.53
C LEU A 101 -4.68 -7.07 8.93
N SER A 102 -4.91 -6.93 10.23
CA SER A 102 -6.15 -6.34 10.79
C SER A 102 -5.93 -4.95 11.38
N ASN A 103 -4.69 -4.57 11.70
CA ASN A 103 -4.32 -3.30 12.32
C ASN A 103 -2.85 -2.92 12.05
N HIS A 104 -2.44 -1.75 12.53
CA HIS A 104 -1.08 -1.22 12.37
C HIS A 104 -0.10 -1.59 13.50
N ASN A 105 -0.46 -2.52 14.41
CA ASN A 105 0.42 -2.86 15.54
C ASN A 105 1.77 -3.45 15.09
N TYR A 106 1.86 -3.95 13.86
CA TYR A 106 3.11 -4.43 13.26
C TYR A 106 4.16 -3.34 13.04
N LEU A 107 3.75 -2.07 13.00
CA LEU A 107 4.64 -0.90 12.90
C LEU A 107 5.04 -0.35 14.26
N LYS A 108 4.36 -0.76 15.35
CA LYS A 108 4.75 -0.39 16.70
C LYS A 108 6.06 -1.13 16.99
N THR A 109 7.11 -0.36 17.21
CA THR A 109 8.39 -0.84 17.72
C THR A 109 8.31 -0.97 19.24
#